data_AF-A0A7D9IUM2-F1
#
_entry.id   AF-A0A7D9IUM2-F1
#
_cell.length_a   1.000
_cell.length_b   1.000
_cell.length_c   1.000
_cell.angle_alpha   90.00
_cell.angle_beta   90.00
_cell.angle_gamma   90.00
#
_symmetry.space_group_name_H-M   'P 1'
#
loop_
_entity.id
_entity.type
_entity.pdbx_description
1 polymer ?
#
loop_
_entity_poly.entity_id
_entity_poly.type
_entity_poly.pdbx_seq_one_letter_code
_entity_poly.pdbx_strand_id
1 'polypeptide(L)'
;MSDLPALLLLALVVLYVILKFLNVVEPARAPKLFFRRAGRGDRLVTQIVNLCPILQQRYVPPLLWGKNGHLHTFVFSKLSPKIECRATWQHSVKLEDNSTVIFDIFEPCPDEKSEVGKQIQLQLLLTSESCGNL
;
A
#
# COMPACT_ATOMS: atom_id res chain seq x y z
N MET A 1 27.18 34.03 -19.01
CA MET A 1 25.84 34.37 -18.46
C MET A 1 24.68 34.05 -19.41
N SER A 2 24.94 33.47 -20.60
CA SER A 2 23.93 33.08 -21.61
C SER A 2 23.33 31.68 -21.40
N ASP A 3 23.97 30.83 -20.58
CA ASP A 3 23.57 29.42 -20.46
C ASP A 3 22.57 29.16 -19.33
N LEU A 4 22.42 30.11 -18.39
CA LEU A 4 21.46 30.05 -17.29
C LEU A 4 20.00 29.88 -17.76
N PRO A 5 19.49 30.63 -18.76
CA PRO A 5 18.13 30.42 -19.26
C PRO A 5 17.96 29.06 -19.94
N ALA A 6 18.98 28.57 -20.66
CA ALA A 6 18.93 27.26 -21.31
C ALA A 6 18.89 26.12 -20.27
N LEU A 7 19.69 26.22 -19.21
CA LEU A 7 19.68 25.28 -18.10
C LEU A 7 18.34 25.30 -17.35
N LEU A 8 17.76 26.49 -17.14
CA LEU A 8 16.47 26.63 -16.48
C LEU A 8 15.33 26.03 -17.31
N LEU A 9 15.34 26.24 -18.63
CA LEU A 9 14.39 25.61 -19.54
C LEU A 9 14.51 24.08 -19.53
N LEU A 10 15.74 23.55 -19.56
CA LEU A 10 15.98 22.11 -19.46
C LEU A 10 15.43 21.55 -18.13
N ALA A 11 15.70 22.23 -17.02
CA ALA A 11 15.21 21.83 -15.70
C ALA A 11 13.67 21.83 -15.63
N LEU A 12 13.01 22.84 -16.19
CA LEU A 12 11.55 22.91 -16.25
C LEU A 12 10.94 21.79 -17.09
N VAL A 13 11.56 21.46 -18.24
CA VAL A 13 11.11 20.35 -19.10
C VAL A 13 11.26 19.02 -18.37
N VAL A 14 12.40 18.78 -17.73
CA VAL A 14 12.62 17.56 -16.94
C VAL A 14 11.62 17.47 -15.78
N LEU A 15 11.39 18.56 -15.05
CA LEU A 15 10.41 18.60 -13.96
C LEU A 15 8.99 18.31 -14.47
N TYR A 16 8.59 18.88 -15.61
CA TYR A 16 7.29 18.62 -16.23
C TYR A 16 7.13 17.14 -16.61
N VAL A 17 8.16 16.53 -17.22
CA VAL A 17 8.15 15.09 -17.57
C VAL A 17 7.99 14.23 -16.33
N ILE A 18 8.70 14.54 -15.25
CA ILE A 18 8.57 13.84 -13.96
C ILE A 18 7.15 14.00 -13.41
N LEU A 19 6.60 15.21 -13.35
CA LEU A 19 5.23 15.44 -12.86
C LEU A 19 4.15 14.71 -13.68
N LYS A 20 4.37 14.59 -15.00
CA LYS A 20 3.51 13.83 -15.89
C LYS A 20 3.62 12.32 -15.62
N PHE A 21 4.83 11.80 -15.47
CA PHE A 21 5.07 10.39 -15.11
C PHE A 21 4.47 10.05 -13.73
N LEU A 22 4.61 10.97 -12.78
CA LEU A 22 3.99 10.89 -11.46
C LEU A 22 2.47 11.08 -11.47
N ASN A 23 1.86 11.22 -12.64
CA ASN A 23 0.42 11.31 -12.84
C ASN A 23 -0.26 12.35 -11.93
N VAL A 24 0.48 13.41 -11.61
CA VAL A 24 0.07 14.46 -10.66
C VAL A 24 -1.11 15.27 -11.22
N VAL A 25 -1.23 15.30 -12.54
CA VAL A 25 -2.25 16.07 -13.26
C VAL A 25 -3.56 15.30 -13.41
N GLU A 26 -3.56 13.96 -13.29
CA GLU A 26 -4.80 13.20 -13.49
C GLU A 26 -5.78 13.41 -12.31
N PRO A 27 -7.05 13.75 -12.59
CA PRO A 27 -8.05 13.91 -11.54
C PRO A 27 -8.39 12.54 -10.94
N ALA A 28 -8.22 12.41 -9.61
CA ALA A 28 -8.75 11.27 -8.88
C ALA A 28 -10.24 11.03 -9.20
N ARG A 29 -10.63 9.77 -9.39
CA ARG A 29 -12.01 9.36 -9.67
C ARG A 29 -12.54 8.59 -8.48
N ALA A 30 -13.87 8.60 -8.30
CA ALA A 30 -14.49 7.72 -7.32
C ALA A 30 -14.21 6.25 -7.71
N PRO A 31 -13.91 5.37 -6.73
CA PRO A 31 -13.66 3.97 -6.99
C PRO A 31 -14.92 3.28 -7.52
N LYS A 32 -14.74 2.37 -8.49
CA LYS A 32 -15.83 1.49 -8.95
C LYS A 32 -15.85 0.26 -8.04
N LEU A 33 -16.94 0.09 -7.30
CA LEU A 33 -17.13 -1.03 -6.42
C LEU A 33 -17.78 -2.21 -7.18
N PHE A 34 -17.18 -3.39 -7.10
CA PHE A 34 -17.69 -4.63 -7.70
C PHE A 34 -18.00 -5.64 -6.61
N PHE A 35 -19.26 -6.07 -6.50
CA PHE A 35 -19.70 -7.06 -5.52
C PHE A 35 -20.62 -8.10 -6.17
N ARG A 36 -20.57 -9.34 -5.67
CA ARG A 36 -21.40 -10.45 -6.16
C ARG A 36 -22.80 -10.37 -5.55
N ARG A 37 -23.81 -10.05 -6.37
CA ARG A 37 -25.20 -9.79 -5.97
C ARG A 37 -26.04 -11.01 -5.54
N ALA A 38 -25.43 -12.19 -5.37
CA ALA A 38 -26.18 -13.42 -5.12
C ALA A 38 -25.66 -14.13 -3.86
N GLY A 39 -26.36 -13.97 -2.74
CA GLY A 39 -26.13 -14.74 -1.52
C GLY A 39 -26.24 -13.95 -0.21
N ARG A 40 -26.06 -14.65 0.93
CA ARG A 40 -26.13 -14.11 2.30
C ARG A 40 -25.11 -12.99 2.57
N GLY A 41 -24.03 -12.92 1.77
CA GLY A 41 -23.01 -11.87 1.81
C GLY A 41 -23.47 -10.50 1.30
N ASP A 42 -24.61 -10.42 0.60
CA ASP A 42 -25.14 -9.17 0.04
C ASP A 42 -25.55 -8.16 1.13
N ARG A 43 -26.11 -8.65 2.24
CA ARG A 43 -26.52 -7.79 3.37
C ARG A 43 -25.33 -7.18 4.10
N LEU A 44 -24.31 -7.98 4.39
CA LEU A 44 -23.10 -7.52 5.10
C LEU A 44 -22.33 -6.52 4.25
N VAL A 45 -22.11 -6.82 2.97
CA VAL A 45 -21.40 -5.92 2.05
C VAL A 45 -22.17 -4.60 1.90
N THR A 46 -23.49 -4.67 1.72
CA THR A 46 -24.33 -3.46 1.64
C THR A 46 -24.28 -2.65 2.93
N GLN A 47 -24.31 -3.30 4.10
CA GLN A 47 -24.18 -2.62 5.39
C GLN A 47 -22.82 -1.93 5.54
N ILE A 48 -21.71 -2.58 5.20
CA ILE A 48 -20.37 -1.98 5.27
C ILE A 48 -20.27 -0.78 4.32
N VAL A 49 -20.77 -0.90 3.09
CA VAL A 49 -20.75 0.21 2.12
C VAL A 49 -21.59 1.39 2.62
N ASN A 50 -22.73 1.13 3.26
CA ASN A 50 -23.57 2.19 3.83
C ASN A 50 -22.95 2.86 5.07
N LEU A 51 -22.24 2.09 5.91
CA LEU A 51 -21.57 2.59 7.12
C LEU A 51 -20.27 3.35 6.80
N CYS A 52 -19.61 3.01 5.69
CA CYS A 52 -18.32 3.56 5.30
C CYS A 52 -18.45 4.45 4.05
N PRO A 53 -18.92 5.71 4.17
CA PRO A 53 -19.11 6.60 3.02
C PRO A 53 -17.79 6.91 2.29
N ILE A 54 -16.64 6.75 2.96
CA ILE A 54 -15.30 6.87 2.36
C ILE A 54 -15.10 5.95 1.15
N LEU A 55 -15.77 4.80 1.09
CA LEU A 55 -15.68 3.84 -0.01
C LEU A 55 -16.36 4.35 -1.29
N GLN A 56 -17.25 5.34 -1.18
CA GLN A 56 -17.97 5.94 -2.31
C GLN A 56 -17.40 7.31 -2.68
N GLN A 57 -16.60 7.90 -1.80
CA GLN A 57 -16.03 9.22 -2.01
C GLN A 57 -14.76 9.16 -2.87
N ARG A 58 -14.50 10.27 -3.54
CA ARG A 58 -13.23 10.48 -4.25
C ARG A 58 -12.13 10.61 -3.20
N TYR A 59 -11.25 9.61 -3.13
CA TYR A 59 -10.03 9.73 -2.35
C TYR A 59 -9.11 10.78 -2.98
N VAL A 60 -8.73 11.79 -2.21
CA VAL A 60 -7.71 12.77 -2.59
C VAL A 60 -6.43 12.36 -1.87
N PRO A 61 -5.48 11.69 -2.56
CA PRO A 61 -4.24 11.30 -1.94
C PRO A 61 -3.50 12.55 -1.44
N PRO A 62 -3.00 12.53 -0.20
CA PRO A 62 -2.09 13.58 0.25
C PRO A 62 -0.80 13.47 -0.55
N LEU A 63 -0.39 14.58 -1.19
CA LEU A 63 0.90 14.77 -1.86
C LEU A 63 1.17 13.85 -3.07
N LEU A 64 2.35 14.03 -3.68
CA LEU A 64 2.86 13.25 -4.83
C LEU A 64 2.96 11.74 -4.53
N TRP A 65 3.20 11.40 -3.26
CA TRP A 65 3.42 10.03 -2.79
C TRP A 65 2.16 9.16 -2.80
N GLY A 66 0.98 9.73 -2.55
CA GLY A 66 -0.26 8.97 -2.54
C GLY A 66 -0.81 8.65 -3.94
N LYS A 67 -0.28 9.28 -5.00
CA LYS A 67 -0.73 9.06 -6.38
C LYS A 67 -0.06 7.88 -7.08
N ASN A 68 1.21 7.61 -6.76
CA ASN A 68 1.98 6.54 -7.40
C ASN A 68 2.50 5.55 -6.37
N GLY A 69 1.63 4.59 -5.99
CA GLY A 69 1.97 3.50 -5.08
C GLY A 69 3.20 2.70 -5.53
N HIS A 70 3.38 2.48 -6.84
CA HIS A 70 4.55 1.76 -7.35
C HIS A 70 5.87 2.50 -7.15
N LEU A 71 5.89 3.81 -7.39
CA LEU A 71 7.07 4.61 -7.11
C LEU A 71 7.30 4.68 -5.60
N HIS A 72 6.23 4.85 -4.83
CA HIS A 72 6.31 4.83 -3.38
C HIS A 72 7.01 3.56 -2.89
N THR A 73 6.50 2.39 -3.30
CA THR A 73 7.09 1.09 -2.97
C THR A 73 8.51 0.95 -3.51
N PHE A 74 8.79 1.35 -4.76
CA PHE A 74 10.14 1.24 -5.33
C PHE A 74 11.17 2.08 -4.57
N VAL A 75 10.84 3.35 -4.31
CA VAL A 75 11.73 4.27 -3.60
C VAL A 75 11.93 3.79 -2.17
N PHE A 76 10.87 3.38 -1.46
CA PHE A 76 11.02 2.81 -0.12
C PHE A 76 11.79 1.49 -0.15
N SER A 77 11.55 0.57 -1.08
CA SER A 77 12.34 -0.66 -1.18
C SER A 77 13.83 -0.41 -1.48
N LYS A 78 14.18 0.71 -2.11
CA LYS A 78 15.58 1.05 -2.43
C LYS A 78 16.27 1.89 -1.35
N LEU A 79 15.54 2.81 -0.72
CA LEU A 79 16.09 3.75 0.26
C LEU A 79 15.88 3.31 1.71
N SER A 80 14.91 2.45 1.98
CA SER A 80 14.72 1.93 3.34
C SER A 80 15.94 1.10 3.72
N PRO A 81 16.49 1.31 4.93
CA PRO A 81 17.37 0.35 5.55
C PRO A 81 16.73 -1.03 5.46
N LYS A 82 17.51 -2.06 5.15
CA LYS A 82 17.03 -3.43 5.29
C LYS A 82 16.71 -3.63 6.76
N ILE A 83 15.42 -3.55 7.10
CA ILE A 83 14.93 -3.97 8.40
C ILE A 83 15.05 -5.48 8.37
N GLU A 84 16.15 -6.01 8.90
CA GLU A 84 16.33 -7.44 9.13
C GLU A 84 15.53 -7.85 10.38
N CYS A 85 14.21 -7.64 10.36
CA CYS A 85 13.35 -8.25 11.36
C CYS A 85 13.19 -9.73 10.98
N ARG A 86 13.93 -10.59 11.68
CA ARG A 86 13.81 -12.04 11.55
C ARG A 86 12.49 -12.46 12.19
N ALA A 87 11.72 -13.30 11.51
CA ALA A 87 10.57 -13.96 12.11
C ALA A 87 11.06 -14.82 13.29
N THR A 88 10.58 -14.53 14.49
CA THR A 88 11.01 -15.24 15.70
C THR A 88 10.23 -16.54 15.84
N TRP A 89 8.92 -16.51 15.56
CA TRP A 89 8.06 -17.67 15.66
C TRP A 89 7.02 -17.70 14.55
N GLN A 90 6.77 -18.88 14.00
CA GLN A 90 5.64 -19.14 13.10
C GLN A 90 4.54 -19.83 13.89
N HIS A 91 3.32 -19.30 13.84
CA HIS A 91 2.17 -19.88 14.51
C HIS A 91 1.11 -20.32 13.50
N SER A 92 0.48 -21.46 13.74
CA SER A 92 -0.61 -21.97 12.91
C SER A 92 -1.87 -22.16 13.75
N VAL A 93 -2.98 -21.58 13.30
CA VAL A 93 -4.29 -21.71 13.94
C VAL A 93 -5.22 -22.40 12.96
N LYS A 94 -5.86 -23.48 13.43
CA LYS A 94 -6.90 -24.17 12.68
C LYS A 94 -8.25 -23.53 12.98
N LEU A 95 -8.96 -23.09 11.95
CA LEU A 95 -10.27 -22.47 12.06
C LEU A 95 -11.38 -23.54 12.08
N GLU A 96 -12.58 -23.12 12.48
CA GLU A 96 -13.77 -23.98 12.55
C GLU A 96 -14.17 -24.57 11.19
N ASP A 97 -13.77 -23.92 10.10
CA ASP A 97 -14.01 -24.38 8.72
C ASP A 97 -12.94 -25.36 8.19
N ASN A 98 -12.05 -25.85 9.06
CA ASN A 98 -10.88 -26.67 8.75
C ASN A 98 -9.79 -25.98 7.92
N SER A 99 -9.87 -24.67 7.67
CA SER A 99 -8.74 -23.92 7.12
C SER A 99 -7.64 -23.74 8.16
N THR A 100 -6.40 -23.59 7.70
CA THR A 100 -5.25 -23.30 8.56
C THR A 100 -4.69 -21.94 8.19
N VAL A 101 -4.63 -21.03 9.16
CA VAL A 101 -3.98 -19.72 9.01
C VAL A 101 -2.61 -19.82 9.65
N ILE A 102 -1.56 -19.57 8.86
CA ILE A 102 -0.17 -19.52 9.30
C ILE A 102 0.26 -18.06 9.30
N PHE A 103 0.84 -17.60 10.41
CA PHE A 103 1.39 -16.24 10.51
C PHE A 103 2.73 -16.25 11.23
N ASP A 104 3.61 -15.37 10.77
CA ASP A 104 4.92 -15.16 11.35
C ASP A 104 4.87 -14.00 12.37
N ILE A 105 5.39 -14.23 13.56
CA ILE A 105 5.55 -13.26 14.63
C ILE A 105 6.97 -12.70 14.54
N PHE A 106 7.06 -11.41 14.27
CA PHE A 106 8.30 -10.66 14.25
C PHE A 106 8.49 -9.95 15.60
N GLU A 107 9.65 -10.12 16.23
CA GLU A 107 10.01 -9.28 17.37
C GLU A 107 10.29 -7.84 16.92
N PRO A 108 9.99 -6.84 17.76
CA PRO A 108 10.32 -5.45 17.46
C PRO A 108 11.84 -5.32 17.33
N CYS A 109 12.32 -4.93 16.15
CA CYS A 109 13.74 -4.67 15.93
C CYS A 109 14.23 -3.60 16.94
N PRO A 110 15.32 -3.84 17.67
CA PRO A 110 15.86 -2.86 18.61
C PRO A 110 16.57 -1.75 17.84
N ASP A 111 15.82 -0.72 17.43
CA ASP A 111 16.43 0.53 17.01
C ASP A 111 16.75 1.36 18.26
N GLU A 112 18.02 1.34 18.67
CA GLU A 112 18.58 2.38 19.53
C GLU A 112 18.40 3.74 18.80
N LYS A 113 17.51 4.58 19.34
CA LYS A 113 17.23 5.98 18.93
C LYS A 113 16.18 6.17 17.82
N SER A 114 14.94 5.80 18.10
CA SER A 114 13.83 6.68 17.69
C SER A 114 12.68 6.66 18.69
N GLU A 115 12.55 7.74 19.47
CA GLU A 115 11.38 8.04 20.31
C GLU A 115 10.17 8.53 19.48
N VAL A 116 10.26 8.52 18.15
CA VAL A 116 9.22 9.05 17.27
C VAL A 116 8.53 7.90 16.55
N GLY A 117 7.51 7.36 17.22
CA GLY A 117 6.46 6.57 16.60
C GLY A 117 6.86 5.14 16.25
N LYS A 118 6.55 4.20 17.15
CA LYS A 118 6.41 2.78 16.83
C LYS A 118 5.33 2.61 15.75
N GLN A 119 5.71 2.81 14.48
CA GLN A 119 4.91 2.37 13.36
C GLN A 119 5.02 0.85 13.32
N ILE A 120 4.02 0.18 13.86
CA ILE A 120 3.85 -1.26 13.70
C ILE A 120 3.60 -1.48 12.21
N GLN A 121 4.66 -1.83 11.47
CA GLN A 121 4.56 -2.35 10.11
C GLN A 121 3.96 -3.76 10.21
N LEU A 122 2.63 -3.83 10.25
CA LEU A 122 1.90 -5.07 9.99
C LEU A 122 2.06 -5.40 8.51
N GLN A 123 3.19 -6.01 8.15
CA GLN A 123 3.34 -6.64 6.85
C GLN A 123 2.57 -7.96 6.90
N LEU A 124 1.26 -7.91 6.64
CA LEU A 124 0.47 -9.11 6.37
C LEU A 124 0.95 -9.72 5.05
N LEU A 125 1.92 -10.62 5.14
CA LEU A 125 2.28 -11.50 4.05
C LEU A 125 1.22 -12.61 4.00
N LEU A 126 0.09 -12.34 3.34
CA LEU A 126 -0.90 -13.39 3.04
C LEU A 126 -0.32 -14.29 1.93
N THR A 127 0.45 -15.30 2.32
CA THR A 127 0.83 -16.39 1.41
C THR A 127 -0.39 -17.30 1.26
N SER A 128 -1.16 -17.08 0.20
CA SER A 128 -2.11 -18.07 -0.29
C SER A 128 -1.32 -19.16 -1.02
N GLU A 129 -0.82 -20.16 -0.29
CA GLU A 129 -0.52 -21.45 -0.92
C GLU A 129 -1.85 -22.11 -1.27
N SER A 130 -2.30 -21.88 -2.51
CA SER A 130 -3.32 -22.70 -3.13
C SER A 130 -2.72 -24.11 -3.28
N CYS A 131 -3.07 -25.01 -2.37
CA CYS A 131 -2.81 -26.43 -2.51
C CYS A 131 -3.54 -26.92 -3.77
N GLY A 132 -2.84 -26.87 -4.90
CA GLY A 132 -3.23 -27.53 -6.13
C GLY A 132 -2.94 -29.01 -5.98
N ASN A 133 -4.00 -29.81 -5.94
CA ASN A 133 -3.93 -31.26 -6.02
C ASN A 133 -3.13 -31.70 -7.24
N LEU A 134 -2.13 -32.55 -7.01
CA LEU A 134 -1.70 -33.62 -7.91
C LEU A 134 -1.37 -34.84 -7.06
#